data_AF-A0A382ATP9-F1
#
_entry.id   AF-A0A382ATP9-F1
#
_cell.length_a   1.000
_cell.length_b   1.000
_cell.length_c   1.000
_cell.angle_alpha   90.00
_cell.angle_beta   90.00
_cell.angle_gamma   90.00
#
_symmetry.space_group_name_H-M   'P 1'
#
loop_
_entity.id
_entity.type
_entity.pdbx_description
1 polymer ?
#
loop_
_entity_poly.entity_id
_entity_poly.type
_entity_poly.pdbx_seq_one_letter_code
_entity_poly.pdbx_strand_id
1 'polypeptide(L)' 'MKGKKVVSVFLILIGIAVAMPFNYIYGIEAPGVDLVWAAVGIAMISFGVYSLKKERNR' A
#
# COMPACT_ATOMS: atom_id res chain seq x y z
N MET A 1 -6.30 20.84 5.97
CA MET A 1 -7.02 19.73 5.30
C MET A 1 -6.35 19.23 4.01
N LYS A 2 -5.72 20.08 3.17
CA LYS A 2 -5.03 19.60 1.94
C LYS A 2 -3.87 18.60 2.20
N GLY A 3 -3.07 18.80 3.25
CA GLY A 3 -1.92 17.95 3.55
C GLY A 3 -2.25 16.49 3.87
N LYS A 4 -3.33 16.22 4.63
CA LYS A 4 -3.74 14.85 4.98
C LYS A 4 -4.23 14.05 3.77
N LYS A 5 -4.89 14.72 2.83
CA LYS A 5 -5.30 14.13 1.55
C LYS A 5 -4.09 13.71 0.71
N VAL A 6 -3.07 14.57 0.65
CA VAL A 6 -1.79 14.28 -0.04
C VAL A 6 -1.08 13.09 0.61
N VAL A 7 -0.96 13.06 1.94
CA VAL A 7 -0.35 11.94 2.67
C VAL A 7 -1.07 10.62 2.40
N SER A 8 -2.40 10.64 2.34
CA SER A 8 -3.19 9.42 2.08
C SER A 8 -3.01 8.91 0.65
N VAL A 9 -2.88 9.80 -0.35
CA VAL A 9 -2.56 9.42 -1.73
C VAL A 9 -1.15 8.85 -1.83
N PHE A 10 -0.16 9.45 -1.15
CA PHE A 10 1.20 8.90 -1.09
C PHE A 10 1.24 7.51 -0.46
N LEU A 11 0.48 7.27 0.61
CA LEU A 11 0.35 5.95 1.24
C LEU A 11 -0.18 4.90 0.26
N ILE A 12 -1.15 5.26 -0.58
CA ILE A 12 -1.69 4.36 -1.61
C ILE A 12 -0.61 4.04 -2.66
N LEU A 13 0.08 5.05 -3.17
CA LEU A 13 1.13 4.86 -4.19
C LEU A 13 2.28 3.99 -3.67
N ILE A 14 2.72 4.22 -2.44
CA ILE A 14 3.75 3.39 -1.79
C ILE A 14 3.21 1.98 -1.57
N GLY A 15 1.98 1.84 -1.09
CA GLY A 15 1.36 0.53 -0.88
C GLY A 15 1.26 -0.30 -2.16
N ILE A 16 1.00 0.34 -3.32
CA ILE A 16 1.01 -0.32 -4.63
C ILE A 16 2.43 -0.81 -4.98
N ALA A 17 3.46 0.02 -4.78
CA ALA A 17 4.84 -0.38 -5.03
C ALA A 17 5.27 -1.54 -4.12
N VAL A 18 4.95 -1.46 -2.83
CA VAL A 18 5.25 -2.46 -1.79
C VAL A 18 4.51 -3.78 -2.05
N ALA A 19 3.28 -3.73 -2.59
CA ALA A 19 2.51 -4.92 -2.92
C ALA A 19 3.02 -5.67 -4.16
N MET A 20 3.90 -5.08 -4.96
CA MET A 20 4.48 -5.78 -6.11
C MET A 20 5.40 -6.90 -5.60
N PRO A 21 5.25 -8.13 -6.09
CA PRO A 21 6.09 -9.25 -5.70
C PRO A 21 7.44 -9.11 -6.40
N PHE A 22 8.32 -8.28 -5.82
CA PHE A 22 9.67 -8.09 -6.35
C PHE A 22 10.43 -9.41 -6.37
N ASN A 23 10.24 -10.27 -5.38
CA ASN A 23 11.00 -11.52 -5.26
C ASN A 23 10.66 -12.49 -6.41
N TYR A 24 9.38 -12.57 -6.80
CA TYR A 24 8.91 -13.28 -7.99
C TYR A 24 9.53 -12.74 -9.29
N ILE A 25 9.63 -11.42 -9.46
CA ILE A 25 10.24 -10.79 -10.64
C ILE A 25 11.74 -11.13 -10.76
N TYR A 26 12.43 -11.26 -9.62
CA TYR A 26 13.85 -11.59 -9.57
C TYR A 26 14.14 -13.11 -9.49
N GLY A 27 13.12 -13.97 -9.61
CA GLY A 27 13.29 -15.43 -9.64
C GLY A 27 13.70 -16.05 -8.30
N ILE A 28 13.48 -15.36 -7.18
CA ILE A 28 13.83 -15.86 -5.85
C ILE A 28 12.68 -16.73 -5.31
N GLU A 29 12.94 -18.02 -5.10
CA GLU A 29 11.98 -19.05 -4.66
C GLU A 29 11.54 -18.93 -3.19
N ALA A 30 11.45 -17.71 -2.63
CA ALA A 30 11.00 -17.48 -1.26
C ALA A 30 9.57 -16.87 -1.26
N PRO A 31 8.52 -17.66 -1.53
CA PRO A 31 7.14 -17.19 -1.66
C PRO A 31 6.59 -16.59 -0.36
N GLY A 32 7.13 -16.97 0.80
CA GLY A 32 6.73 -16.40 2.09
C GLY A 32 7.04 -14.91 2.21
N VAL A 33 8.15 -14.44 1.64
CA VAL A 33 8.56 -13.04 1.71
C VAL A 33 7.64 -12.19 0.83
N ASP A 34 7.35 -12.63 -0.39
CA ASP A 34 6.42 -11.94 -1.30
C ASP A 34 5.01 -11.84 -0.73
N LEU A 35 4.52 -12.89 -0.07
CA LEU A 35 3.20 -12.87 0.56
C LEU A 35 3.10 -11.84 1.69
N VAL A 36 4.17 -11.69 2.49
CA VAL A 36 4.23 -10.68 3.55
C VAL A 36 4.26 -9.28 2.96
N TRP A 37 5.08 -9.03 1.93
CA TRP A 37 5.14 -7.73 1.25
C TRP A 37 3.82 -7.36 0.57
N ALA A 38 3.16 -8.33 -0.07
CA ALA A 38 1.82 -8.15 -0.63
C ALA A 38 0.80 -7.77 0.45
N ALA A 39 0.78 -8.46 1.59
CA ALA A 39 -0.12 -8.15 2.70
C ALA A 39 0.11 -6.75 3.28
N VAL A 40 1.39 -6.35 3.44
CA VAL A 40 1.76 -5.01 3.92
C VAL A 40 1.30 -3.93 2.93
N GLY A 41 1.55 -4.12 1.63
CA GLY A 41 1.13 -3.17 0.60
C GLY A 41 -0.40 -3.01 0.53
N ILE A 42 -1.16 -4.11 0.62
CA ILE A 42 -2.62 -4.07 0.68
C ILE A 42 -3.12 -3.32 1.92
N ALA A 43 -2.50 -3.52 3.08
CA ALA A 43 -2.86 -2.81 4.31
C ALA A 43 -2.62 -1.29 4.18
N MET A 44 -1.51 -0.88 3.56
CA MET A 44 -1.20 0.53 3.31
C MET A 44 -2.21 1.18 2.36
N ILE A 45 -2.56 0.50 1.26
CA ILE A 45 -3.60 0.97 0.32
C ILE A 45 -4.94 1.12 1.03
N SER A 46 -5.35 0.10 1.78
CA SER A 46 -6.63 0.07 2.50
C SER A 46 -6.71 1.22 3.52
N PHE A 47 -5.62 1.48 4.25
CA PHE A 47 -5.55 2.57 5.21
C PHE A 47 -5.58 3.95 4.54
N GLY A 48 -4.88 4.11 3.41
CA GLY A 48 -4.92 5.34 2.62
C GLY A 48 -6.32 5.64 2.08
N VAL A 49 -7.00 4.62 1.54
CA VAL A 49 -8.39 4.75 1.05
C VAL A 49 -9.36 5.06 2.20
N TYR A 50 -9.23 4.36 3.33
CA TYR A 50 -10.05 4.64 4.52
C TYR A 50 -9.86 6.07 5.01
N SER A 51 -8.61 6.55 5.08
CA SER A 51 -8.30 7.91 5.50
C SER A 51 -8.91 8.95 4.57
N LEU A 52 -8.82 8.75 3.25
CA LEU A 52 -9.47 9.60 2.26
C LEU A 52 -11.00 9.62 2.41
N LYS A 53 -11.61 8.46 2.66
CA LYS A 53 -13.06 8.34 2.85
C LYS A 53 -13.51 9.04 4.14
N LYS A 54 -12.73 8.91 5.21
CA LYS A 54 -12.97 9.59 6.49
C LYS A 54 -12.83 11.11 6.39
N GLU A 55 -11.86 11.61 5.62
CA GLU A 55 -11.73 13.05 5.36
C GLU A 55 -12.82 13.61 4.46
N ARG A 56 -13.37 12.81 3.53
CA ARG A 56 -14.50 13.23 2.68
C ARG A 56 -15.82 13.31 3.46
N ASN A 57 -16.03 12.45 4.45
CA ASN A 57 -17.25 12.38 5.24
C ASN A 57 -17.25 13.33 6.46
N ARG A 58 -16.23 14.19 6.60
CA ARG A 58 -16.06 15.12 7.71
C ARG A 58 -16.07 16.54 7.20
#